data_AF-A0A423A017-F1
#
_entry.id   AF-A0A423A017-F1
#
_cell.length_a   1.000
_cell.length_b   1.000
_cell.length_c   1.000
_cell.angle_alpha   90.00
_cell.angle_beta   90.00
_cell.angle_gamma   90.00
#
_symmetry.space_group_name_H-M   'P 1'
#
loop_
_entity.id
_entity.type
_entity.pdbx_description
1 polymer ?
#
loop_
_entity_poly.entity_id
_entity_poly.type
_entity_poly.pdbx_seq_one_letter_code
_entity_poly.pdbx_strand_id
1 'polypeptide(L)'
;REFVSDNVAGGSKKAQVWGNGASFDNSILRSSYDCIAEDYPWEYWNDRDVRTMVELGHAINYEPQKAIPFEGERHNALADAIHQARYVSAIWQRLIEGNQVLQKLTQN
;
A
#
# COMPACT_ATOMS: atom_id res chain seq x y z
N ARG A 1 -14.46 12.40 6.15
CA ARG A 1 -15.21 11.35 5.43
C ARG A 1 -15.27 11.61 3.92
N GLU A 2 -15.59 12.83 3.50
CA GLU A 2 -15.73 13.24 2.09
C GLU A 2 -14.51 12.88 1.21
N PHE A 3 -13.29 13.20 1.66
CA PHE A 3 -12.08 12.84 0.90
C PHE A 3 -11.99 11.36 0.52
N VAL A 4 -12.29 10.44 1.44
CA VAL A 4 -12.18 9.00 1.17
C VAL A 4 -13.33 8.53 0.28
N SER A 5 -14.55 9.01 0.51
CA SER A 5 -15.68 8.66 -0.36
C SER A 5 -15.49 9.14 -1.79
N ASP A 6 -14.87 10.30 -1.98
CA ASP A 6 -14.70 10.91 -3.30
C ASP A 6 -13.58 10.26 -4.11
N ASN A 7 -12.61 9.64 -3.43
CA ASN A 7 -11.43 9.05 -4.05
C ASN A 7 -11.45 7.51 -4.08
N VAL A 8 -12.47 6.85 -3.52
CA VAL A 8 -12.60 5.39 -3.50
C VAL A 8 -13.79 4.94 -4.32
N ALA A 9 -13.50 4.22 -5.41
CA ALA A 9 -14.52 3.64 -6.28
C ALA A 9 -15.44 2.67 -5.50
N GLY A 10 -16.73 2.99 -5.46
CA GLY A 10 -17.73 2.19 -4.76
C GLY A 10 -17.85 2.48 -3.25
N GLY A 11 -17.34 3.62 -2.79
CA GLY A 11 -17.61 4.20 -1.48
C GLY A 11 -16.57 3.88 -0.42
N SER A 12 -16.64 4.62 0.70
CA SER A 12 -15.66 4.55 1.79
C SER A 12 -15.41 3.13 2.29
N LYS A 13 -16.45 2.31 2.50
CA LYS A 13 -16.28 0.92 2.98
C LYS A 13 -15.43 0.02 2.08
N LYS A 14 -15.20 0.39 0.81
CA LYS A 14 -14.31 -0.34 -0.12
C LYS A 14 -12.86 0.14 -0.09
N ALA A 15 -12.54 1.15 0.71
CA ALA A 15 -11.20 1.70 0.79
C ALA A 15 -10.22 0.63 1.24
N GLN A 16 -9.10 0.52 0.52
CA GLN A 16 -7.97 -0.33 0.90
C GLN A 16 -6.92 0.55 1.56
N VAL A 17 -6.66 0.31 2.83
CA VAL A 17 -5.75 1.14 3.62
C VAL A 17 -4.41 0.45 3.76
N TRP A 18 -3.37 1.14 3.33
CA TRP A 18 -2.00 0.65 3.33
C TRP A 18 -1.22 1.25 4.49
N GLY A 19 -0.56 0.39 5.26
CA GLY A 19 0.37 0.78 6.32
C GLY A 19 1.74 0.15 6.09
N ASN A 20 2.82 0.80 6.56
CA ASN A 20 4.16 0.24 6.52
C ASN A 20 4.23 -1.09 7.28
N GLY A 21 3.55 -1.17 8.42
CA GLY A 21 2.99 -2.43 8.91
C GLY A 21 1.53 -2.28 9.24
N ALA A 22 0.67 -3.02 8.55
CA ALA A 22 -0.78 -2.88 8.69
C ALA A 22 -1.24 -3.16 10.13
N SER A 23 -0.59 -4.10 10.82
CA SER A 23 -0.90 -4.44 12.22
C SER A 23 -0.54 -3.33 13.22
N PHE A 24 0.34 -2.41 12.85
CA PHE A 24 0.77 -1.29 13.69
C PHE A 24 0.10 0.01 13.25
N ASP A 25 0.38 0.47 12.02
CA ASP A 25 -0.07 1.77 11.52
C ASP A 25 -1.60 1.86 11.41
N ASN A 26 -2.25 0.87 10.79
CA ASN A 26 -3.70 0.89 10.61
C ASN A 26 -4.42 0.70 11.95
N SER A 27 -3.82 -0.04 12.89
CA SER A 27 -4.35 -0.19 14.26
C SER A 27 -4.30 1.13 15.03
N ILE A 28 -3.20 1.88 14.94
CA ILE A 28 -3.10 3.22 15.53
C ILE A 28 -4.14 4.15 14.90
N LEU A 29 -4.28 4.12 13.57
CA LEU A 29 -5.26 4.95 12.88
C LEU A 29 -6.69 4.63 13.33
N ARG A 30 -7.05 3.34 13.47
CA ARG A 30 -8.35 2.93 14.05
C ARG A 30 -8.54 3.47 15.46
N SER A 31 -7.56 3.30 16.34
CA SER A 31 -7.62 3.86 17.70
C SER A 31 -7.83 5.38 17.69
N SER A 32 -7.25 6.10 16.72
CA SER A 32 -7.47 7.55 16.59
C SER A 32 -8.91 7.89 16.18
N TYR A 33 -9.55 7.10 15.31
CA TYR A 33 -10.96 7.23 14.96
C TYR A 33 -11.86 6.94 16.18
N ASP A 34 -11.56 5.88 16.93
CA ASP A 34 -12.28 5.51 18.15
C ASP A 34 -12.22 6.65 19.19
N CYS A 35 -11.05 7.28 19.36
CA CYS A 35 -10.85 8.40 20.28
C CYS A 35 -11.71 9.63 19.97
N ILE A 36 -12.10 9.82 18.71
CA ILE A 36 -12.96 10.93 18.28
C ILE A 36 -14.40 10.50 18.02
N ALA A 37 -14.75 9.24 18.35
CA ALA A 37 -16.07 8.64 18.13
C ALA A 37 -16.55 8.72 16.67
N GLU A 38 -15.63 8.57 15.72
CA GLU A 38 -15.93 8.54 14.29
C GLU A 38 -15.76 7.13 13.70
N ASP A 39 -16.61 6.77 12.75
CA ASP A 39 -16.43 5.52 12.00
C ASP A 39 -15.21 5.65 11.09
N TYR A 40 -14.33 4.65 11.13
CA TYR A 40 -13.24 4.55 10.19
C TYR A 40 -13.77 4.21 8.78
N PRO A 41 -13.29 4.87 7.72
CA PRO A 41 -13.83 4.73 6.37
C PRO A 41 -13.24 3.51 5.63
N TRP A 42 -13.09 2.35 6.28
CA TRP A 42 -12.72 1.08 5.65
C TRP A 42 -13.16 -0.10 6.51
N GLU A 43 -13.03 -1.33 6.02
CA GLU A 43 -13.33 -2.54 6.81
C GLU A 43 -12.01 -3.27 7.12
N TYR A 44 -11.92 -4.00 8.23
CA TYR A 44 -10.64 -4.59 8.69
C TYR A 44 -10.00 -5.55 7.67
N TRP A 45 -10.80 -6.24 6.84
CA TRP A 45 -10.30 -7.11 5.77
C TRP A 45 -9.68 -6.35 4.58
N ASN A 46 -9.82 -5.03 4.54
CA ASN A 46 -9.20 -4.16 3.53
C ASN A 46 -7.84 -3.60 3.95
N ASP A 47 -7.30 -4.01 5.10
CA ASP A 47 -5.93 -3.69 5.48
C ASP A 47 -4.91 -4.28 4.50
N ARG A 48 -3.90 -3.49 4.15
CA ARG A 48 -2.81 -3.87 3.23
C ARG A 48 -1.46 -3.51 3.83
N ASP A 49 -0.50 -4.39 3.63
CA ASP A 49 0.79 -4.32 4.28
C ASP A 49 1.91 -4.07 3.26
N VAL A 50 2.57 -2.94 3.43
CA VAL A 50 3.64 -2.49 2.54
C VAL A 50 4.91 -3.35 2.71
N ARG A 51 5.22 -3.79 3.93
CA ARG A 51 6.36 -4.69 4.20
C ARG A 51 6.22 -6.04 3.48
N THR A 52 5.01 -6.56 3.39
CA THR A 52 4.70 -7.76 2.60
C THR A 52 5.04 -7.55 1.13
N MET A 53 4.68 -6.40 0.55
CA MET A 53 5.06 -6.07 -0.83
C MET A 53 6.59 -5.95 -0.99
N VAL A 54 7.28 -5.35 -0.03
CA VAL A 54 8.75 -5.28 -0.02
C VAL A 54 9.38 -6.68 -0.07
N GLU A 55 8.89 -7.61 0.75
CA GLU A 55 9.36 -9.01 0.75
C GLU A 55 9.17 -9.68 -0.62
N LEU A 56 8.01 -9.47 -1.27
CA LEU A 56 7.78 -9.94 -2.64
C LEU A 56 8.74 -9.31 -3.65
N GLY A 57 9.07 -8.03 -3.49
CA GLY A 57 10.10 -7.36 -4.28
C GLY A 57 11.46 -8.05 -4.15
N HIS A 58 11.89 -8.33 -2.92
CA HIS A 58 13.14 -9.05 -2.68
C HIS A 58 13.14 -10.46 -3.31
N ALA A 59 12.00 -11.17 -3.28
CA ALA A 59 11.87 -12.49 -3.89
C ALA A 59 12.10 -12.49 -5.41
N ILE A 60 11.91 -11.34 -6.08
CA ILE A 60 12.22 -11.15 -7.51
C ILE A 60 13.52 -10.37 -7.74
N ASN A 61 14.42 -10.34 -6.76
CA ASN A 61 15.70 -9.61 -6.78
C ASN A 61 15.55 -8.10 -7.05
N TYR A 62 14.43 -7.51 -6.60
CA TYR A 62 14.20 -6.08 -6.67
C TYR A 62 14.25 -5.46 -5.27
N GLU A 63 15.19 -4.53 -5.06
CA GLU A 63 15.34 -3.80 -3.80
C GLU A 63 14.74 -2.38 -3.92
N PRO A 64 13.46 -2.19 -3.56
CA PRO A 64 12.75 -0.93 -3.80
C PRO A 64 13.37 0.28 -3.08
N GLN A 65 13.87 0.08 -1.86
CA GLN A 65 14.42 1.17 -1.04
C GLN A 65 15.72 1.74 -1.60
N LYS A 66 16.45 0.95 -2.40
CA LYS A 66 17.66 1.41 -3.11
C LYS A 66 17.32 1.94 -4.50
N ALA A 67 16.33 1.35 -5.17
CA ALA A 67 15.97 1.68 -6.54
C ALA A 67 15.20 3.01 -6.67
N ILE A 68 14.42 3.39 -5.65
CA ILE A 68 13.61 4.60 -5.67
C ILE A 68 14.20 5.59 -4.67
N PRO A 69 14.66 6.78 -5.11
CA PRO A 69 15.10 7.83 -4.20
C PRO A 69 13.96 8.31 -3.30
N PHE A 70 14.30 8.64 -2.05
CA PHE A 70 13.36 9.31 -1.15
C PHE A 70 13.23 10.78 -1.56
N GLU A 71 11.99 11.26 -1.65
CA GLU A 71 11.67 12.66 -1.95
C GLU A 71 10.86 13.25 -0.80
N GLY A 72 11.27 14.44 -0.33
CA GLY A 72 10.66 15.11 0.82
C GLY A 72 11.47 15.00 2.10
N GLU A 73 10.84 15.31 3.23
CA GLU A 73 11.44 15.27 4.56
C GLU A 73 11.26 13.88 5.19
N ARG A 74 12.34 13.31 5.73
CA ARG A 74 12.26 12.02 6.45
C ARG A 74 11.46 12.19 7.73
N HIS A 75 10.68 11.17 8.08
CA HIS A 75 9.78 11.19 9.24
C HIS A 75 8.60 12.17 9.11
N ASN A 76 8.37 12.69 7.91
CA ASN A 76 7.12 13.34 7.56
C ASN A 76 6.14 12.28 7.03
N ALA A 77 4.99 12.13 7.69
CA ALA A 77 4.03 11.07 7.37
C ALA A 77 3.55 11.10 5.91
N LEU A 78 3.37 12.29 5.32
CA LEU A 78 2.95 12.42 3.92
C LEU A 78 4.07 12.01 2.95
N ALA A 79 5.30 12.50 3.20
CA ALA A 79 6.46 12.12 2.38
C ALA A 79 6.72 10.61 2.44
N ASP A 80 6.64 10.03 3.65
CA ASP A 80 6.77 8.59 3.87
C ASP A 80 5.68 7.81 3.13
N ALA A 81 4.41 8.22 3.22
CA ALA A 81 3.30 7.57 2.51
C ALA A 81 3.45 7.63 0.98
N ILE A 82 3.87 8.77 0.43
CA ILE A 82 4.13 8.92 -1.00
C ILE A 82 5.26 7.98 -1.44
N HIS A 83 6.37 7.96 -0.69
CA HIS A 83 7.50 7.09 -1.01
C HIS A 83 7.10 5.61 -0.96
N GLN A 84 6.31 5.21 0.05
CA GLN A 84 5.75 3.86 0.18
C GLN A 84 4.86 3.47 -1.01
N ALA A 85 3.96 4.37 -1.42
CA ALA A 85 3.09 4.13 -2.58
C ALA A 85 3.90 3.93 -3.87
N ARG A 86 5.00 4.67 -4.06
CA ARG A 86 5.87 4.54 -5.24
C ARG A 86 6.48 3.16 -5.33
N TYR A 87 7.05 2.63 -4.25
CA TYR A 87 7.67 1.31 -4.35
C TYR A 87 6.67 0.17 -4.38
N VAL A 88 5.53 0.26 -3.68
CA VAL A 88 4.44 -0.74 -3.81
C VAL A 88 4.02 -0.84 -5.28
N SER A 89 3.84 0.30 -5.94
CA SER A 89 3.50 0.36 -7.37
C SER A 89 4.59 -0.29 -8.24
N ALA A 90 5.85 0.02 -7.98
CA ALA A 90 6.99 -0.51 -8.75
C ALA A 90 7.15 -2.03 -8.62
N ILE A 91 6.90 -2.59 -7.43
CA ILE A 91 6.92 -4.05 -7.19
C ILE A 91 5.75 -4.71 -7.90
N TRP A 92 4.54 -4.17 -7.73
CA TRP A 92 3.32 -4.71 -8.32
C TRP A 92 3.40 -4.82 -9.84
N GLN A 93 3.89 -3.77 -10.51
CA GLN A 93 4.10 -3.77 -11.97
C GLN A 93 5.03 -4.91 -12.41
N ARG A 94 6.17 -5.10 -11.73
CA ARG A 94 7.13 -6.17 -12.05
C ARG A 94 6.54 -7.56 -11.86
N LEU A 95 5.75 -7.78 -10.80
CA LEU A 95 5.10 -9.06 -10.55
C LEU A 95 4.09 -9.41 -11.66
N ILE A 96 3.29 -8.43 -12.09
CA ILE A 96 2.32 -8.64 -13.18
C ILE A 96 3.02 -8.89 -14.50
N GLU A 97 4.02 -8.08 -14.85
CA GLU A 97 4.80 -8.24 -16.09
C GLU A 97 5.46 -9.62 -16.15
N GLY A 98 6.10 -10.06 -15.06
CA GLY A 98 6.71 -11.39 -14.97
C GLY A 98 5.69 -12.51 -15.19
N ASN A 99 4.50 -12.41 -14.58
CA ASN A 99 3.42 -13.38 -14.77
C ASN A 99 2.92 -13.43 -16.22
N GLN A 100 2.72 -12.27 -16.85
CA GLN A 100 2.30 -12.19 -18.26
C GLN A 100 3.33 -12.82 -19.21
N VAL A 101 4.63 -12.66 -18.92
CA VAL A 101 5.71 -13.31 -19.69
C VAL A 101 5.64 -14.83 -19.53
N LEU A 102 5.51 -15.34 -18.30
CA LEU A 102 5.39 -16.77 -18.04
C LEU A 102 4.19 -17.39 -18.77
N GLN A 103 3.02 -16.74 -18.72
CA GLN A 103 1.82 -17.22 -19.42
C GLN A 103 2.05 -17.37 -20.93
N LYS A 104 2.68 -16.38 -21.57
CA LYS A 104 3.00 -16.43 -23.01
C LYS A 104 3.99 -17.53 -23.35
N LEU A 105 4.95 -17.83 -22.47
CA LEU A 105 5.92 -18.92 -22.69
C LEU A 105 5.28 -20.31 -22.54
N THR A 106 4.29 -20.46 -21.66
CA THR A 106 3.60 -21.75 -21.43
C THR A 106 2.50 -22.08 -22.44
N GLN A 107 2.07 -21.12 -23.25
CA GLN A 107 1.01 -21.29 -24.27
C GLN A 107 1.57 -21.57 -25.68
N ASN A 108 2.88 -21.56 -25.86
CA ASN A 108 3.61 -21.94 -27.08
C ASN A 108 4.25 -23.32 -26.93
#